data_AF-A0A7Y4ZIJ1-F1
#
_entry.id   AF-A0A7Y4ZIJ1-F1
#
_cell.length_a   1.000
_cell.length_b   1.000
_cell.length_c   1.000
_cell.angle_alpha   90.00
_cell.angle_beta   90.00
_cell.angle_gamma   90.00
#
_symmetry.space_group_name_H-M   'P 1'
#
loop_
_entity.id
_entity.type
_entity.pdbx_description
1 polymer ?
#
loop_
_entity_poly.entity_id
_entity_poly.type
_entity_poly.pdbx_seq_one_letter_code
_entity_poly.pdbx_strand_id
1 'polypeptide(L)'
;MGLLPKFVTTDDVRAQKTRLDAVVRSIDATAKTCATMPPDVRLAWEGFSKAWRGYCDAEDSWLSAAAEYDEGVAYEKQIADWQVRIGEVCKLAAPPIKPASPGLPEVPEKWHGTVRIVAAAGIALAAVVALRTVAR
;
A
#
# COMPACT_ATOMS: atom_id res chain seq x y z
N MET A 1 10.91 -29.84 3.69
CA MET A 1 10.64 -29.38 2.31
C MET A 1 11.46 -28.12 2.11
N GLY A 2 12.40 -28.14 1.15
CA GLY A 2 13.43 -27.10 1.02
C GLY A 2 12.84 -25.73 0.69
N LEU A 3 13.23 -24.72 1.47
CA LEU A 3 13.05 -23.30 1.16
C LEU A 3 14.01 -22.95 0.03
N LEU A 4 13.64 -23.27 -1.21
CA LEU A 4 14.33 -22.65 -2.34
C LEU A 4 13.92 -21.18 -2.37
N PRO A 5 14.89 -20.24 -2.46
CA PRO A 5 14.56 -18.83 -2.61
C PRO A 5 13.71 -18.66 -3.87
N LYS A 6 12.58 -17.96 -3.74
CA LYS A 6 11.75 -17.61 -4.89
C LYS A 6 12.57 -16.63 -5.75
N PHE A 7 12.98 -17.08 -6.93
CA PHE A 7 13.58 -16.18 -7.91
C PHE A 7 12.50 -15.24 -8.42
N VAL A 8 12.68 -13.95 -8.18
CA VAL A 8 11.82 -12.88 -8.67
C VAL A 8 12.44 -12.31 -9.93
N THR A 9 11.65 -12.24 -10.99
CA THR A 9 12.03 -11.64 -12.27
C THR A 9 11.43 -10.25 -12.42
N THR A 10 11.95 -9.46 -13.36
CA THR A 10 11.32 -8.18 -13.75
C THR A 10 9.90 -8.38 -14.30
N ASP A 11 9.62 -9.52 -14.93
CA ASP A 11 8.27 -9.86 -15.39
C ASP A 11 7.31 -10.11 -14.22
N ASP A 12 7.77 -10.71 -13.11
CA ASP A 12 6.97 -10.85 -11.89
C ASP A 12 6.60 -9.49 -11.30
N VAL A 13 7.57 -8.56 -11.25
CA VAL A 13 7.35 -7.17 -10.80
C VAL A 13 6.33 -6.48 -11.70
N ARG A 14 6.49 -6.56 -13.02
CA ARG A 14 5.57 -5.93 -13.97
C ARG A 14 4.17 -6.51 -13.91
N ALA A 15 4.05 -7.83 -13.76
CA ALA A 15 2.76 -8.49 -13.58
C ALA A 15 2.07 -8.04 -12.29
N GLN A 16 2.83 -7.90 -11.21
CA GLN A 16 2.32 -7.37 -9.93
C GLN A 16 1.87 -5.90 -10.07
N LYS A 17 2.72 -5.02 -10.61
CA LYS A 17 2.39 -3.61 -10.90
C LYS A 17 1.10 -3.51 -11.72
N THR A 18 1.00 -4.24 -12.84
CA THR A 18 -0.17 -4.23 -13.73
C THR A 18 -1.46 -4.66 -13.03
N ARG A 19 -1.41 -5.75 -12.25
CA ARG A 19 -2.58 -6.26 -11.52
C ARG A 19 -3.07 -5.25 -10.48
N LEU A 20 -2.16 -4.68 -9.70
CA LEU A 20 -2.49 -3.73 -8.64
C LEU A 20 -2.93 -2.38 -9.20
N ASP A 21 -2.38 -1.93 -10.33
CA ASP A 21 -2.75 -0.66 -10.98
C ASP A 21 -4.22 -0.65 -11.39
N ALA A 22 -4.74 -1.79 -11.89
CA ALA A 22 -6.17 -1.91 -12.20
C ALA A 22 -7.06 -1.68 -10.97
N VAL A 23 -6.63 -2.15 -9.79
CA VAL A 23 -7.35 -1.95 -8.52
C VAL A 23 -7.26 -0.50 -8.08
N VAL A 24 -6.06 0.09 -8.10
CA VAL A 24 -5.85 1.49 -7.73
C VAL A 24 -6.68 2.43 -8.61
N ARG A 25 -6.71 2.22 -9.94
CA ARG A 25 -7.55 3.01 -10.86
C ARG A 25 -9.04 2.86 -10.58
N SER A 26 -9.49 1.68 -10.18
CA SER A 26 -10.89 1.45 -9.80
C SER A 26 -11.26 2.21 -8.51
N ILE A 27 -10.36 2.23 -7.53
CA ILE A 27 -10.53 3.00 -6.30
C ILE A 27 -10.47 4.51 -6.62
N ASP A 28 -9.57 4.97 -7.50
CA ASP A 28 -9.52 6.36 -7.95
C ASP A 28 -10.86 6.82 -8.55
N ALA A 29 -11.47 5.99 -9.40
CA ALA A 29 -12.77 6.27 -9.97
C ALA A 29 -13.84 6.38 -8.87
N THR A 30 -13.83 5.45 -7.92
CA THR A 30 -14.77 5.43 -6.78
C THR A 30 -14.59 6.66 -5.89
N ALA A 31 -13.36 7.03 -5.54
CA ALA A 31 -13.04 8.16 -4.67
C ALA A 31 -13.49 9.50 -5.27
N LYS A 32 -13.45 9.63 -6.61
CA LYS A 32 -13.95 10.80 -7.34
C LYS A 32 -15.47 10.91 -7.32
N THR A 33 -16.19 9.79 -7.44
CA THR A 33 -17.66 9.79 -7.55
C THR A 33 -18.37 9.66 -6.20
N CYS A 34 -17.68 9.15 -5.17
CA CYS A 34 -18.28 8.90 -3.87
C CYS A 34 -18.41 10.20 -3.07
N ALA A 35 -19.64 10.74 -3.02
CA ALA A 35 -19.96 11.96 -2.29
C ALA A 35 -19.90 11.80 -0.76
N THR A 36 -20.07 10.58 -0.25
CA THR A 36 -20.01 10.25 1.18
C THR A 36 -18.59 10.11 1.71
N MET A 37 -17.58 10.13 0.84
CA MET A 37 -16.19 10.00 1.24
C MET A 37 -15.72 11.25 2.01
N PRO A 38 -15.20 11.10 3.25
CA PRO A 38 -14.66 12.23 4.00
C PRO A 38 -13.50 12.92 3.25
N PRO A 39 -13.39 14.26 3.29
CA PRO A 39 -12.36 14.99 2.55
C PRO A 39 -10.92 14.61 2.92
N ASP A 40 -10.67 14.29 4.19
CA ASP A 40 -9.38 13.84 4.70
C ASP A 40 -9.00 12.47 4.13
N VAL A 41 -9.97 11.55 4.04
CA VAL A 41 -9.77 10.22 3.44
C VAL A 41 -9.49 10.37 1.94
N ARG A 42 -10.18 11.28 1.25
CA ARG A 42 -9.93 11.56 -0.17
C ARG A 42 -8.52 12.10 -0.41
N LEU A 43 -8.09 13.09 0.38
CA LEU A 43 -6.75 13.65 0.27
C LEU A 43 -5.66 12.61 0.57
N ALA A 44 -5.86 11.78 1.59
CA ALA A 44 -4.94 10.70 1.92
C ALA A 44 -4.88 9.63 0.81
N TRP A 45 -6.02 9.29 0.21
CA TRP A 45 -6.08 8.41 -0.96
C TRP A 45 -5.34 9.01 -2.17
N GLU A 46 -5.53 10.29 -2.48
CA GLU A 46 -4.83 10.97 -3.57
C GLU A 46 -3.31 10.96 -3.37
N GLY A 47 -2.85 11.18 -2.13
CA GLY A 47 -1.44 11.07 -1.75
C GLY A 47 -0.89 9.66 -1.97
N PHE A 48 -1.61 8.63 -1.52
CA PHE A 48 -1.25 7.23 -1.74
C PHE A 48 -1.21 6.89 -3.25
N SER A 49 -2.25 7.25 -3.98
CA SER A 49 -2.40 7.03 -5.43
C SER A 49 -1.27 7.69 -6.22
N LYS A 50 -0.78 8.86 -5.78
CA LYS A 50 0.40 9.51 -6.36
C LYS A 50 1.70 8.74 -6.08
N ALA A 51 1.90 8.27 -4.85
CA ALA A 51 3.07 7.45 -4.50
C ALA A 51 3.11 6.14 -5.29
N TRP A 52 1.96 5.46 -5.42
CA TRP A 52 1.79 4.27 -6.25
C TRP A 52 2.22 4.50 -7.70
N ARG A 53 1.78 5.59 -8.33
CA ARG A 53 2.19 5.93 -9.71
C ARG A 53 3.70 6.15 -9.80
N GLY A 54 4.31 6.83 -8.81
CA GLY A 54 5.75 7.00 -8.75
C GLY A 54 6.51 5.66 -8.67
N TYR A 55 6.00 4.69 -7.93
CA TYR A 55 6.55 3.32 -7.89
C TYR A 55 6.37 2.58 -9.23
N CYS A 56 5.24 2.76 -9.92
CA CYS A 56 5.01 2.17 -11.24
C CYS A 56 5.87 2.79 -12.34
N ASP A 57 6.16 4.10 -12.24
CA ASP A 57 6.98 4.85 -13.19
C ASP A 57 8.49 4.67 -12.94
N ALA A 58 8.90 4.08 -11.82
CA ALA A 58 10.29 3.76 -11.53
C ALA A 58 10.85 2.78 -12.57
N GLU A 59 12.07 3.05 -13.05
CA GLU A 59 12.72 2.23 -14.09
C GLU A 59 12.94 0.79 -13.59
N ASP A 60 12.44 -0.17 -14.37
CA ASP A 60 12.65 -1.60 -14.10
C ASP A 60 14.15 -1.93 -14.23
N SER A 61 14.79 -2.34 -13.13
CA SER A 61 16.16 -2.85 -13.16
C SER A 61 16.22 -4.30 -12.68
N TRP A 62 16.90 -5.14 -13.45
CA TRP A 62 17.05 -6.56 -13.13
C TRP A 62 17.82 -6.80 -11.81
N LEU A 63 18.67 -5.84 -11.40
CA LEU A 63 19.41 -5.90 -10.14
C LEU A 63 18.53 -5.56 -8.92
N SER A 64 17.43 -4.84 -9.12
CA SER A 64 16.50 -4.42 -8.06
C SER A 64 15.18 -5.21 -8.05
N ALA A 65 14.96 -6.12 -9.01
CA ALA A 65 13.69 -6.83 -9.16
C ALA A 65 13.17 -7.46 -7.85
N ALA A 66 14.05 -8.07 -7.04
CA ALA A 66 13.64 -8.64 -5.74
C ALA A 66 13.17 -7.56 -4.74
N ALA A 67 13.91 -6.46 -4.63
CA ALA A 67 13.55 -5.35 -3.75
C ALA A 67 12.27 -4.63 -4.23
N GLU A 68 12.13 -4.43 -5.54
CA GLU A 68 10.94 -3.85 -6.15
C GLU A 68 9.71 -4.73 -5.93
N TYR A 69 9.86 -6.05 -5.96
CA TYR A 69 8.76 -6.97 -5.66
C TYR A 69 8.36 -6.92 -4.19
N ASP A 70 9.31 -6.86 -3.26
CA ASP A 70 9.03 -6.71 -1.83
C ASP A 70 8.28 -5.38 -1.54
N GLU A 71 8.69 -4.29 -2.21
CA GLU A 71 7.96 -3.03 -2.17
C GLU A 71 6.55 -3.17 -2.76
N GLY A 72 6.40 -3.89 -3.87
CA GLY A 72 5.11 -4.20 -4.48
C GLY A 72 4.19 -5.00 -3.54
N VAL A 73 4.73 -5.93 -2.74
CA VAL A 73 3.98 -6.66 -1.71
C VAL A 73 3.54 -5.71 -0.59
N ALA A 74 4.38 -4.76 -0.20
CA ALA A 74 4.00 -3.73 0.77
C ALA A 74 2.86 -2.84 0.25
N TYR A 75 2.89 -2.45 -1.03
CA TYR A 75 1.78 -1.74 -1.67
C TYR A 75 0.51 -2.58 -1.75
N GLU A 76 0.61 -3.88 -2.06
CA GLU A 76 -0.55 -4.77 -2.09
C GLU A 76 -1.29 -4.79 -0.76
N LYS A 77 -0.55 -4.87 0.36
CA LYS A 77 -1.14 -4.77 1.70
C LYS A 77 -1.86 -3.43 1.90
N GLN A 78 -1.21 -2.33 1.56
CA GLN A 78 -1.80 -0.99 1.70
C GLN A 78 -3.05 -0.81 0.83
N ILE A 79 -3.06 -1.36 -0.39
CA ILE A 79 -4.24 -1.32 -1.28
C ILE A 79 -5.39 -2.09 -0.65
N ALA A 80 -5.15 -3.26 -0.06
CA ALA A 80 -6.18 -4.01 0.65
C ALA A 80 -6.73 -3.22 1.84
N ASP A 81 -5.87 -2.59 2.63
CA ASP A 81 -6.29 -1.73 3.76
C ASP A 81 -7.13 -0.53 3.26
N TRP A 82 -6.77 0.05 2.11
CA TRP A 82 -7.57 1.10 1.46
C TRP A 82 -8.93 0.59 0.97
N GLN A 83 -9.01 -0.64 0.45
CA GLN A 83 -10.28 -1.24 0.05
C GLN A 83 -11.22 -1.41 1.25
N VAL A 84 -10.68 -1.80 2.42
CA VAL A 84 -11.48 -1.86 3.65
C VAL A 84 -11.96 -0.46 4.03
N ARG A 85 -11.03 0.49 4.20
CA ARG A 85 -11.34 1.84 4.68
C ARG A 85 -12.32 2.60 3.77
N ILE A 86 -12.14 2.52 2.45
CA ILE A 86 -13.04 3.18 1.49
C ILE A 86 -14.32 2.37 1.34
N GLY A 87 -14.25 1.03 1.44
CA GLY A 87 -15.40 0.14 1.41
C GLY A 87 -16.42 0.37 2.52
N GLU A 88 -15.99 0.91 3.68
CA GLU A 88 -16.88 1.29 4.79
C GLU A 88 -17.85 2.42 4.42
N VAL A 89 -17.46 3.31 3.49
CA VAL A 89 -18.21 4.53 3.16
C VAL A 89 -18.66 4.59 1.70
N CYS A 90 -18.04 3.81 0.82
CA CYS A 90 -18.25 3.81 -0.61
C CYS A 90 -18.36 2.37 -1.14
N LYS A 91 -19.27 2.14 -2.09
CA LYS A 91 -19.31 0.86 -2.81
C LYS A 91 -18.16 0.79 -3.82
N LEU A 92 -17.17 -0.02 -3.53
CA LEU A 92 -16.04 -0.27 -4.44
C LEU A 92 -16.47 -1.12 -5.64
N ALA A 93 -15.95 -0.77 -6.82
CA ALA A 93 -16.16 -1.54 -8.04
C ALA A 93 -15.16 -2.71 -8.20
N ALA A 94 -13.93 -2.55 -7.70
CA ALA A 94 -12.94 -3.62 -7.70
C ALA A 94 -13.23 -4.65 -6.60
N PRO A 95 -13.06 -5.95 -6.87
CA PRO A 95 -13.15 -6.97 -5.82
C PRO A 95 -12.04 -6.79 -4.78
N PRO A 96 -12.26 -7.17 -3.51
CA PRO A 96 -11.23 -7.17 -2.49
C PRO A 96 -10.04 -8.04 -2.91
N ILE A 97 -8.83 -7.51 -2.79
CA ILE A 97 -7.61 -8.28 -3.02
C ILE A 97 -7.19 -8.98 -1.73
N LYS A 98 -6.67 -10.20 -1.85
CA LYS A 98 -6.02 -10.91 -0.74
C LYS A 98 -4.50 -10.68 -0.85
N PRO A 99 -3.87 -9.97 0.10
CA PRO A 99 -2.43 -9.73 0.04
C PRO A 99 -1.64 -11.03 0.03
N ALA A 100 -0.54 -11.06 -0.73
CA ALA A 100 0.42 -12.15 -0.62
C ALA A 100 0.97 -12.19 0.82
N SER A 101 0.78 -13.32 1.50
CA SER A 101 1.33 -13.51 2.84
C SER A 101 2.85 -13.70 2.73
N PRO A 102 3.68 -12.84 3.34
CA PRO A 102 5.12 -13.00 3.28
C PRO A 102 5.54 -14.18 4.15
N GLY A 103 5.74 -15.36 3.53
CA GLY A 103 6.63 -16.42 4.01
C GLY A 103 6.42 -17.05 5.39
N LEU A 104 5.39 -16.68 6.17
CA LEU A 104 5.07 -17.36 7.41
C LEU A 104 4.11 -18.53 7.12
N PRO A 105 4.34 -19.72 7.70
CA PRO A 105 3.38 -20.81 7.61
C PRO A 105 2.03 -20.30 8.14
N GLU A 106 0.95 -20.57 7.40
CA GLU A 106 -0.42 -20.29 7.85
C GLU A 106 -0.59 -20.90 9.24
N VAL A 107 -0.58 -20.06 10.28
CA VAL A 107 -0.90 -20.50 11.63
C VAL A 107 -2.41 -20.78 11.60
N PRO A 108 -2.85 -22.02 11.86
CA PRO A 108 -4.27 -22.33 11.88
C PRO A 108 -4.98 -21.44 12.91
N GLU A 109 -6.12 -20.86 12.53
CA GLU A 109 -6.93 -19.83 13.22
C GLU A 109 -7.29 -20.08 14.70
N LYS A 110 -6.88 -21.21 15.29
CA LYS A 110 -7.21 -21.60 16.67
C LYS A 110 -6.42 -20.90 17.77
N TRP A 111 -5.61 -19.89 17.46
CA TRP A 111 -4.85 -19.12 18.45
C TRP A 111 -5.00 -17.62 18.27
N HIS A 112 -6.23 -17.11 18.32
CA HIS A 112 -6.49 -15.71 18.67
C HIS A 112 -6.23 -15.49 20.17
N GLY A 113 -4.96 -15.48 20.55
CA GLY A 113 -4.49 -15.05 21.86
C GLY A 113 -3.65 -13.79 21.69
N THR A 114 -4.30 -12.63 21.77
CA THR A 114 -3.74 -11.31 22.10
C THR A 114 -2.24 -11.12 21.86
N VAL A 115 -1.85 -10.72 20.65
CA VAL A 115 -0.62 -9.94 20.48
C VAL A 115 -0.90 -8.78 19.52
N ARG A 116 -1.14 -7.60 20.09
CA ARG A 116 -1.01 -6.33 19.38
C ARG A 116 0.48 -6.08 19.16
N ILE A 117 1.03 -6.46 18.01
CA ILE A 117 2.33 -5.95 17.58
C ILE A 117 2.08 -4.64 16.84
N VAL A 118 2.24 -3.54 17.56
CA VAL A 118 2.48 -2.23 16.96
C VAL A 118 3.95 -2.24 16.52
N ALA A 119 4.19 -2.16 15.22
CA ALA A 119 5.49 -1.77 14.68
C ALA A 119 5.26 -0.68 13.65
N ALA A 120 4.94 0.51 14.15
CA ALA A 120 5.15 1.76 13.43
C ALA A 120 6.63 2.14 13.59
N ALA A 121 7.39 2.03 12.50
CA ALA A 121 8.63 2.76 12.30
C ALA A 121 8.46 3.40 10.91
N GLY A 122 8.51 4.71 10.70
CA GLY A 122 9.13 5.79 11.44
C GLY A 122 9.94 6.58 10.43
N ILE A 123 9.32 7.56 9.75
CA ILE A 123 10.05 8.60 9.01
C ILE A 123 9.55 9.95 9.53
N ALA A 124 10.41 10.60 10.32
CA ALA A 124 10.23 11.97 10.76
C ALA A 124 10.51 12.92 9.59
N LEU A 125 9.53 13.72 9.19
CA LEU A 125 9.76 14.90 8.35
C LEU A 125 10.02 16.09 9.27
N ALA A 126 11.23 16.63 9.18
CA ALA A 126 11.64 17.86 9.84
C ALA A 126 10.83 19.05 9.27
N ALA A 127 10.00 19.68 10.10
CA ALA A 127 9.39 20.96 9.79
C ALA A 127 10.24 22.08 10.39
N VAL A 128 10.97 22.79 9.53
CA VAL A 128 11.51 24.12 9.82
C VAL A 128 10.32 25.09 9.87
N VAL A 129 9.98 25.61 11.05
CA VAL A 129 9.10 26.78 11.16
C VAL A 129 9.80 27.83 12.00
N ALA A 130 10.19 28.89 11.31
CA ALA A 130 10.71 30.12 11.87
C ALA A 130 9.64 30.82 12.71
N LEU A 131 9.98 31.17 13.94
CA LEU A 131 9.29 32.20 14.71
C LEU A 131 10.29 33.30 15.04
N ARG A 132 10.27 34.37 14.21
CA ARG A 132 10.69 35.71 14.65
C ARG A 132 9.60 36.22 15.59
N THR A 133 9.86 36.16 16.88
CA THR A 133 9.09 36.92 17.87
C THR A 133 9.58 38.35 17.91
N VAL A 134 8.75 39.27 17.42
CA VAL A 134 8.71 40.66 17.86
C VAL A 134 8.04 40.66 19.23
N ALA A 135 8.76 41.07 20.28
CA ALA A 135 8.23 41.80 21.43
C ALA A 135 9.35 42.09 22.45
N ARG A 136 9.97 43.28 22.34
CA ARG A 136 10.04 44.29 23.39
C ARG A 136 10.68 45.56 22.84
#